data_AF-A0A6B2G3J3-F1
#
_entry.id   AF-A0A6B2G3J3-F1
#
_cell.length_a   1.000
_cell.length_b   1.000
_cell.length_c   1.000
_cell.angle_alpha   90.00
_cell.angle_beta   90.00
_cell.angle_gamma   90.00
#
_symmetry.space_group_name_H-M   'P 1'
#
loop_
_entity.id
_entity.type
_entity.pdbx_description
1 polymer ?
#
loop_
_entity_poly.entity_id
_entity_poly.type
_entity_poly.pdbx_seq_one_letter_code
_entity_poly.pdbx_strand_id
1 'polypeptide(L)'
;EAEFVNFRETAPSCSNENMANHNHQRISKGGLSVAVPGELKGYEYIWKKYSILPWRNLIQPSISALKSGITIDESLSISIEKWKETILQEKTLRLLQHLHMRLETCLQKMEKF
;
A
#
# COMPACT_ATOMS: atom_id res chain seq x y z
N GLU A 1 32.39 -3.43 2.81
CA GLU A 1 31.62 -3.91 3.98
C GLU A 1 30.16 -4.09 3.58
N ALA A 2 29.42 -4.96 4.25
CA ALA A 2 27.98 -5.13 4.03
C ALA A 2 27.19 -4.26 5.02
N GLU A 3 26.14 -3.59 4.54
CA GLU A 3 25.29 -2.72 5.35
C GLU A 3 23.83 -3.15 5.26
N PHE A 4 23.13 -3.06 6.39
CA PHE A 4 21.70 -3.32 6.49
C PHE A 4 20.97 -2.03 6.89
N VAL A 5 19.98 -1.63 6.10
CA VAL A 5 19.15 -0.45 6.39
C VAL A 5 17.79 -0.92 6.91
N ASN A 6 17.53 -0.69 8.20
CA ASN A 6 16.24 -1.05 8.82
C ASN A 6 15.29 0.17 8.81
N PHE A 7 14.21 0.05 8.04
CA PHE A 7 13.12 1.04 7.97
C PHE A 7 11.77 0.42 8.33
N ARG A 8 11.78 -0.65 9.13
CA ARG A 8 10.59 -1.27 9.72
C ARG A 8 9.79 -0.23 10.50
N GLU A 9 8.48 -0.37 10.48
CA GLU A 9 7.57 0.46 11.27
C GLU A 9 7.86 0.34 12.76
N THR A 10 7.60 1.41 13.51
CA THR A 10 7.78 1.46 14.96
C THR A 10 6.46 1.75 15.66
N ALA A 11 6.31 1.27 16.90
CA ALA A 11 5.13 1.60 17.69
C ALA A 11 5.04 3.12 17.88
N PRO A 12 3.85 3.73 17.71
CA PRO A 12 3.63 5.13 18.06
C PRO A 12 4.04 5.45 19.50
N SER A 13 4.40 6.70 19.78
CA SER A 13 4.88 7.13 21.11
C SER A 13 3.85 6.91 22.23
N CYS A 14 2.55 6.94 21.91
CA CYS A 14 1.47 6.71 22.87
C CYS A 14 1.02 5.23 22.94
N SER A 15 1.73 4.30 22.30
CA SER A 15 1.43 2.87 22.38
C SER A 15 1.75 2.29 23.75
N ASN A 16 1.01 1.26 24.15
CA ASN A 16 1.23 0.52 25.38
C ASN A 16 0.83 -0.95 25.19
N GLU A 17 1.34 -1.83 26.06
CA GLU A 17 1.14 -3.29 25.98
C GLU A 17 -0.34 -3.71 26.01
N ASN A 18 -1.19 -2.92 26.66
CA ASN A 18 -2.60 -3.24 26.86
C ASN A 18 -3.53 -2.65 25.78
N MET A 19 -3.02 -2.02 24.72
CA MET A 19 -3.84 -1.29 23.74
C MET A 19 -4.90 -2.13 23.00
N ALA A 20 -4.73 -3.46 22.96
CA ALA A 20 -5.73 -4.39 22.44
C ALA A 20 -6.96 -4.55 23.36
N ASN A 21 -6.85 -4.27 24.66
CA ASN A 21 -7.85 -4.52 25.70
C ASN A 21 -8.54 -5.90 25.53
N HIS A 22 -7.77 -6.98 25.43
CA HIS A 22 -8.27 -8.36 25.22
C HIS A 22 -9.04 -8.60 23.91
N ASN A 23 -9.05 -7.64 22.98
CA ASN A 23 -9.68 -7.77 21.68
C ASN A 23 -8.67 -7.47 20.56
N HIS A 24 -8.02 -8.52 20.07
CA HIS A 24 -7.05 -8.45 18.97
C HIS A 24 -7.62 -7.85 17.68
N GLN A 25 -8.95 -7.90 17.47
CA GLN A 25 -9.54 -7.29 16.28
C GLN A 25 -9.37 -5.76 16.28
N ARG A 26 -9.28 -5.12 17.45
CA ARG A 26 -9.07 -3.67 17.59
C ARG A 26 -7.70 -3.20 17.10
N ILE A 27 -6.71 -4.09 17.12
CA ILE A 27 -5.34 -3.82 16.64
C ILE A 27 -5.07 -4.47 15.28
N SER A 28 -6.10 -5.05 14.64
CA SER A 28 -5.98 -5.66 13.31
C SER A 28 -6.59 -4.80 12.20
N LYS A 29 -7.47 -3.84 12.54
CA LYS A 29 -8.13 -2.95 11.58
C LYS A 29 -8.26 -1.54 12.14
N GLY A 30 -8.29 -0.55 11.24
CA GLY A 30 -8.48 0.86 11.57
C GLY A 30 -7.20 1.58 12.03
N GLY A 31 -7.32 2.82 12.48
CA GLY A 31 -6.13 3.64 12.82
C GLY A 31 -5.28 3.09 13.97
N LEU A 32 -5.90 2.37 14.92
CA LEU A 32 -5.19 1.79 16.06
C LEU A 32 -4.25 0.63 15.66
N SER A 33 -4.47 0.02 14.49
CA SER A 33 -3.58 -1.02 13.94
C SER A 33 -2.40 -0.44 13.16
N VAL A 34 -2.31 0.88 13.01
CA VAL A 34 -1.27 1.52 12.19
C VAL A 34 -0.06 1.88 13.06
N ALA A 35 1.10 1.32 12.71
CA ALA A 35 2.40 1.70 13.24
C ALA A 35 2.98 2.91 12.48
N VAL A 36 4.03 3.54 13.00
CA VAL A 36 4.69 4.68 12.34
C VAL A 36 5.44 4.18 11.10
N PRO A 37 5.06 4.58 9.87
CA PRO A 37 5.69 4.08 8.65
C PRO A 37 7.13 4.60 8.49
N GLY A 38 8.09 3.72 8.23
CA GLY A 38 9.51 4.06 8.04
C GLY A 38 9.97 4.10 6.57
N GLU A 39 9.18 3.56 5.65
CA GLU A 39 9.56 3.28 4.27
C GLU A 39 10.16 4.48 3.52
N LEU A 40 9.47 5.63 3.51
CA LEU A 40 9.96 6.83 2.80
C LEU A 40 11.30 7.34 3.34
N LYS A 41 11.49 7.26 4.66
CA LYS A 41 12.75 7.66 5.31
C LYS A 41 13.88 6.68 4.97
N GLY A 42 13.57 5.39 4.89
CA GLY A 42 14.49 4.37 4.40
C GLY A 42 14.92 4.63 2.96
N TYR A 43 13.97 4.88 2.06
CA TYR A 43 14.27 5.20 0.66
C TYR A 43 15.10 6.48 0.52
N GLU A 44 14.79 7.53 1.29
CA GLU A 44 15.59 8.76 1.27
C GLU A 44 17.04 8.51 1.70
N TYR A 45 17.24 7.73 2.79
CA TYR A 45 18.57 7.34 3.26
C TYR A 45 19.36 6.61 2.17
N ILE A 46 18.75 5.59 1.57
CA ILE A 46 19.37 4.78 0.51
C ILE A 46 19.68 5.66 -0.70
N TRP A 47 18.76 6.55 -1.08
CA TRP A 47 18.95 7.44 -2.21
C TRP A 47 20.11 8.41 -2.01
N LYS A 48 20.17 9.10 -0.86
CA LYS A 48 21.25 10.04 -0.53
C LYS A 48 22.62 9.37 -0.53
N LYS A 49 22.68 8.12 -0.09
CA LYS A 49 23.95 7.42 0.12
C LYS A 49 24.43 6.64 -1.11
N TYR A 50 23.52 6.05 -1.87
CA TYR A 50 23.87 5.07 -2.90
C TYR A 50 23.37 5.42 -4.31
N SER A 51 22.44 6.34 -4.45
CA SER A 51 21.87 6.63 -5.78
C SER A 51 22.68 7.69 -6.52
N ILE A 52 22.82 7.47 -7.82
CA ILE A 52 23.38 8.43 -8.77
C ILE A 52 22.28 9.15 -9.57
N LEU A 53 21.03 8.69 -9.47
CA LEU A 53 19.90 9.25 -10.20
C LEU A 53 19.20 10.31 -9.35
N PRO A 54 18.71 11.42 -9.95
CA PRO A 54 17.85 12.35 -9.23
C PRO A 54 16.59 11.64 -8.70
N TRP A 55 16.18 11.94 -7.47
CA TRP A 55 14.99 11.35 -6.82
C TRP A 55 13.74 11.36 -7.70
N ARG A 56 13.52 12.48 -8.40
CA ARG A 56 12.42 12.66 -9.35
C ARG A 56 12.37 11.56 -10.41
N ASN A 57 13.52 11.15 -10.93
CA ASN A 57 13.60 10.18 -12.02
C ASN A 57 13.21 8.78 -11.56
N LEU A 58 13.45 8.44 -10.28
CA LEU A 58 13.07 7.16 -9.70
C LEU A 58 11.54 7.02 -9.55
N ILE A 59 10.87 8.12 -9.21
CA ILE A 59 9.42 8.12 -8.91
C ILE A 59 8.57 8.36 -10.18
N GLN A 60 9.11 9.08 -11.16
CA GLN A 60 8.38 9.49 -12.35
C GLN A 60 7.68 8.32 -13.10
N PRO A 61 8.30 7.13 -13.26
CA PRO A 61 7.63 5.99 -13.91
C PRO A 61 6.35 5.56 -13.19
N SER A 62 6.37 5.48 -11.85
CA SER A 62 5.19 5.11 -11.05
C SER A 62 4.08 6.15 -11.18
N ILE A 63 4.42 7.44 -11.17
CA ILE A 63 3.44 8.51 -11.38
C ILE A 63 2.80 8.39 -12.77
N SER A 64 3.61 8.17 -13.81
CA SER A 64 3.10 8.03 -15.17
C SER A 64 2.17 6.83 -15.30
N ALA A 65 2.57 5.67 -14.75
CA ALA A 65 1.76 4.45 -14.72
C ALA A 65 0.42 4.65 -14.00
N LEU A 66 0.42 5.31 -12.84
CA LEU A 66 -0.82 5.58 -12.10
C LEU A 66 -1.74 6.58 -12.82
N LYS A 67 -1.18 7.50 -13.61
CA LYS A 67 -1.95 8.44 -14.44
C LYS A 67 -2.49 7.84 -15.73
N SER A 68 -1.79 6.87 -16.34
CA SER A 68 -2.28 6.15 -17.51
C SER A 68 -3.21 5.00 -17.16
N GLY A 69 -3.18 4.56 -15.90
CA GLY A 69 -3.77 3.31 -15.45
C GLY A 69 -2.82 2.13 -15.64
N ILE A 70 -3.10 1.06 -14.90
CA ILE A 70 -2.37 -0.22 -14.95
C ILE A 70 -3.35 -1.36 -15.21
N THR A 71 -2.87 -2.42 -15.88
CA THR A 71 -3.60 -3.69 -15.96
C THR A 71 -3.43 -4.44 -14.65
N ILE A 72 -4.54 -4.93 -14.08
CA ILE A 72 -4.53 -5.76 -12.87
C ILE A 72 -4.05 -7.16 -13.26
N ASP A 73 -3.02 -7.65 -12.59
CA ASP A 73 -2.55 -9.02 -12.72
C ASP A 73 -3.42 -9.99 -11.90
N GLU A 74 -3.24 -11.29 -12.12
CA GLU A 74 -4.02 -12.33 -11.46
C GLU A 74 -3.94 -12.28 -9.93
N SER A 75 -2.75 -12.03 -9.36
CA SER A 75 -2.55 -12.00 -7.91
C SER A 75 -3.30 -10.84 -7.26
N LEU A 76 -3.22 -9.67 -7.89
CA LEU A 76 -3.97 -8.50 -7.43
C LEU A 76 -5.48 -8.69 -7.62
N SER A 77 -5.91 -9.31 -8.73
CA SER A 77 -7.33 -9.62 -8.97
C SER A 77 -7.92 -10.52 -7.87
N ILE A 78 -7.23 -11.62 -7.55
CA ILE A 78 -7.60 -12.53 -6.47
C ILE A 78 -7.70 -11.79 -5.13
N SER A 79 -6.75 -10.91 -4.86
CA SER A 79 -6.73 -10.13 -3.62
C SER A 79 -7.90 -9.13 -3.54
N ILE A 80 -8.24 -8.47 -4.66
CA ILE A 80 -9.37 -7.55 -4.73
C ILE A 80 -10.69 -8.30 -4.51
N GLU A 81 -10.90 -9.44 -5.16
CA GLU A 81 -12.13 -10.23 -4.99
C GLU A 81 -12.26 -10.73 -3.55
N LYS A 82 -11.16 -11.21 -2.95
CA LYS A 82 -11.13 -11.65 -1.55
C LYS A 82 -11.54 -10.54 -0.56
N TRP A 83 -11.20 -9.28 -0.84
CA TRP A 83 -11.46 -8.15 0.04
C TRP A 83 -12.60 -7.24 -0.43
N LYS A 84 -13.35 -7.64 -1.45
CA LYS A 84 -14.36 -6.84 -2.15
C LYS A 84 -15.37 -6.20 -1.22
N GLU A 85 -15.94 -6.96 -0.29
CA GLU A 85 -16.91 -6.44 0.67
C GLU A 85 -16.31 -5.34 1.54
N THR A 86 -15.09 -5.52 2.04
CA THR A 86 -14.39 -4.52 2.87
C THR A 86 -14.08 -3.26 2.06
N ILE A 87 -13.55 -3.42 0.84
CA ILE A 87 -13.23 -2.30 -0.06
C ILE A 87 -14.48 -1.49 -0.38
N LEU A 88 -15.60 -2.18 -0.65
CA LEU A 88 -16.87 -1.51 -0.94
C LEU A 88 -17.44 -0.84 0.30
N GLN A 89 -17.35 -1.43 1.49
CA GLN A 89 -17.89 -0.83 2.72
C GLN A 89 -17.12 0.44 3.14
N GLU A 90 -15.81 0.48 2.94
CA GLU A 90 -14.96 1.60 3.33
C GLU A 90 -15.05 2.78 2.35
N LYS A 91 -15.50 3.94 2.84
CA LYS A 91 -15.73 5.14 2.02
C LYS A 91 -14.48 5.58 1.25
N THR A 92 -13.31 5.54 1.91
CA THR A 92 -12.03 5.98 1.31
C THR A 92 -11.53 5.02 0.24
N LEU A 93 -11.73 3.71 0.43
CA LEU A 93 -11.30 2.69 -0.53
C LEU A 93 -12.25 2.58 -1.72
N ARG A 94 -13.55 2.77 -1.52
CA ARG A 94 -14.54 2.79 -2.61
C ARG A 94 -14.23 3.87 -3.65
N LEU A 95 -13.73 5.03 -3.22
CA LEU A 95 -13.34 6.11 -4.12
C LEU A 95 -12.19 5.72 -5.06
N LEU A 96 -11.32 4.78 -4.67
CA LEU A 96 -10.24 4.30 -5.53
C LEU A 96 -10.76 3.53 -6.75
N GLN A 97 -11.93 2.89 -6.64
CA GLN A 97 -12.57 2.21 -7.78
C GLN A 97 -12.99 3.20 -8.88
N HIS A 98 -13.33 4.43 -8.51
CA HIS A 98 -13.75 5.46 -9.46
C HIS A 98 -12.57 6.25 -10.04
N LEU A 99 -11.42 6.28 -9.38
CA LEU A 99 -10.38 7.28 -9.70
C LEU A 99 -9.42 6.88 -10.83
N HIS A 100 -9.22 5.60 -11.16
CA HIS A 100 -8.47 5.14 -12.35
C HIS A 100 -8.40 3.61 -12.48
N MET A 101 -8.95 2.84 -11.53
CA MET A 101 -9.11 1.40 -11.66
C MET A 101 -10.35 1.13 -12.53
N ARG A 102 -10.19 0.95 -13.85
CA ARG A 102 -11.24 0.36 -14.68
C ARG A 102 -11.41 -1.12 -14.31
N LEU A 103 -12.05 -1.39 -13.17
CA LEU A 103 -12.44 -2.76 -12.79
C LEU A 103 -13.35 -3.39 -13.85
N GLU A 104 -14.13 -2.59 -14.59
CA GLU A 104 -14.94 -3.08 -15.70
C GLU A 104 -14.10 -3.73 -16.82
N THR A 105 -12.88 -3.27 -17.09
CA THR A 105 -12.01 -3.93 -18.08
C THR A 105 -11.38 -5.22 -17.57
N CYS A 106 -11.30 -5.44 -16.26
CA CYS A 106 -10.82 -6.69 -15.68
C CYS A 106 -11.90 -7.77 -15.69
N LEU A 107 -13.15 -7.42 -15.37
CA LEU A 107 -14.27 -8.37 -15.41
C LEU A 107 -14.63 -8.77 -16.85
N GLN A 108 -14.65 -7.82 -17.80
CA GLN A 108 -14.93 -8.14 -19.21
C GLN A 108 -13.87 -9.01 -19.91
N LYS A 109 -12.65 -9.10 -19.37
CA LYS A 109 -11.59 -9.95 -19.91
C LYS A 109 -11.55 -11.35 -19.29
N MET A 110 -12.15 -11.53 -18.11
CA MET A 110 -12.28 -12.85 -17.48
C MET A 110 -13.42 -13.69 -18.08
N GLU A 111 -14.45 -13.08 -18.68
CA GLU A 111 -15.52 -13.80 -19.40
C GLU A 111 -15.09 -14.33 -20.78
N LYS A 112 -13.85 -14.10 -21.21
CA LYS A 112 -13.31 -14.58 -22.50
C LYS A 112 -12.32 -15.74 -22.37
N PHE A 113 -12.22 -16.35 -21.19
CA PHE A 113 -11.48 -17.59 -20.95
C PHE A 113 -12.40 -18.65 -20.36
#